data_AF-A0A1B6IET4-F1
#
_entry.id   AF-A0A1B6IET4-F1
#
_cell.length_a   1.000
_cell.length_b   1.000
_cell.length_c   1.000
_cell.angle_alpha   90.00
_cell.angle_beta   90.00
_cell.angle_gamma   90.00
#
_symmetry.space_group_name_H-M   'P 1'
#
loop_
_entity.id
_entity.type
_entity.pdbx_description
1 polymer ?
#
loop_
_entity_poly.entity_id
_entity_poly.type
_entity_poly.pdbx_seq_one_letter_code
_entity_poly.pdbx_strand_id
1 'polypeptide(L)'
;NNAFQDTSPRFNPFDKTQEIPAQVTDNIFAQAVLPGEGEKTLERTDSQETPPTPLFDEDVSQPLEPFPRIHYVGSGWEMQLRQPNKKKITGQRFWKKVFMKLVYQGENPVLQLFNNKDDKDPFQELPLQPCYSVSDIGAQQYDNFGKIFTVKLQFIFYKERPGVRPGQVTKAERITNKLSQFAAYAIQGDYQGVKEFGSDLKKLGLPVEHAPQISQLFKIGSQNYEDMKQFSVCVEEALFRLPAHRDRALNYKMEEVQITAVDELYVDQNSTGGVIRQIARVRLFFLGFLSGMPDVELGVNDLVRQGKEVVGRHDIIPVVTEEWIRLEAVEFHSCVQQDEYERTRTIKFKPPDACYIELMRFRVRPP
;
A
#
# COMPACT_ATOMS: atom_id res chain seq x y z
N ASN A 1 12.40 -13.40 -63.56
CA ASN A 1 13.12 -13.37 -62.27
C ASN A 1 12.21 -13.88 -61.17
N ASN A 2 12.39 -15.15 -60.84
CA ASN A 2 11.92 -15.79 -59.62
C ASN A 2 12.57 -15.13 -58.39
N ALA A 3 11.77 -14.79 -57.38
CA ALA A 3 12.16 -14.43 -56.00
C ALA A 3 10.87 -13.88 -55.35
N PHE A 4 10.16 -14.49 -54.41
CA PHE A 4 10.45 -15.48 -53.39
C PHE A 4 9.17 -16.30 -53.14
N GLN A 5 9.24 -17.62 -53.28
CA GLN A 5 8.30 -18.54 -52.64
C GLN A 5 8.87 -18.83 -51.25
N ASP A 6 8.11 -18.51 -50.20
CA ASP A 6 8.44 -18.88 -48.83
C ASP A 6 7.97 -20.33 -48.58
N THR A 7 8.91 -21.27 -48.64
CA THR A 7 8.72 -22.71 -48.40
C THR A 7 9.21 -23.10 -47.01
N SER A 8 8.82 -22.36 -45.97
CA SER A 8 9.09 -22.71 -44.58
C SER A 8 7.94 -23.55 -44.00
N PRO A 9 8.20 -24.74 -43.42
CA PRO A 9 7.17 -25.55 -42.80
C PRO A 9 6.69 -24.86 -41.51
N ARG A 10 5.38 -24.59 -41.41
CA ARG A 10 4.75 -24.16 -40.15
C ARG A 10 4.82 -25.31 -39.16
N PHE A 11 5.72 -25.20 -38.19
CA PHE A 11 5.79 -26.11 -37.06
C PHE A 11 4.69 -25.74 -36.05
N ASN A 12 3.68 -26.61 -35.92
CA ASN A 12 2.68 -26.55 -34.87
C ASN A 12 3.05 -27.59 -33.80
N PRO A 13 3.44 -27.18 -32.58
CA PRO A 13 3.92 -28.10 -31.55
C PRO A 13 2.83 -29.00 -30.94
N PHE A 14 1.56 -28.84 -31.36
CA PHE A 14 0.42 -29.61 -30.83
C PHE A 14 -0.13 -30.67 -31.79
N ASP A 15 0.43 -30.83 -33.00
CA ASP A 15 0.06 -31.92 -33.90
C ASP A 15 0.85 -33.20 -33.57
N LYS A 16 0.41 -33.90 -32.53
CA LYS A 16 0.69 -35.33 -32.34
C LYS A 16 -0.62 -36.07 -32.12
N THR A 17 -1.19 -36.55 -33.23
CA THR A 17 -2.12 -37.67 -33.23
C THR A 17 -1.34 -38.96 -32.95
N GLN A 18 -1.35 -39.39 -31.70
CA GLN A 18 -1.11 -40.80 -31.35
C GLN A 18 -2.19 -41.23 -30.36
N GLU A 19 -3.04 -42.15 -30.81
CA GLU A 19 -4.01 -42.86 -29.98
C GLU A 19 -3.26 -43.62 -28.88
N ILE A 20 -3.70 -43.45 -27.62
CA ILE A 20 -3.16 -44.17 -26.46
C ILE A 20 -4.09 -45.36 -26.18
N PRO A 21 -3.63 -46.62 -26.22
CA PRO A 21 -4.41 -47.73 -25.69
C PRO A 21 -4.49 -47.63 -24.17
N ALA A 22 -5.69 -47.85 -23.64
CA ALA A 22 -5.93 -47.91 -22.21
C ALA A 22 -5.12 -49.05 -21.55
N GLN A 23 -4.68 -48.79 -20.31
CA GLN A 23 -4.01 -49.67 -19.34
C GLN A 23 -2.48 -49.63 -19.38
N VAL A 24 -1.87 -48.90 -18.44
CA VAL A 24 -1.20 -49.41 -17.24
C VAL A 24 -0.69 -48.20 -16.44
N THR A 25 -1.12 -48.12 -15.20
CA THR A 25 -0.62 -47.23 -14.14
C THR A 25 0.82 -47.59 -13.80
N ASP A 26 1.73 -46.61 -13.83
CA ASP A 26 2.77 -46.33 -12.80
C ASP A 26 3.90 -45.45 -13.36
N ASN A 27 4.21 -44.37 -12.63
CA ASN A 27 5.47 -43.60 -12.60
C ASN A 27 6.12 -43.13 -13.93
N ILE A 28 5.80 -41.89 -14.36
CA ILE A 28 6.51 -41.16 -15.43
C ILE A 28 6.94 -39.75 -14.97
N PHE A 29 7.72 -39.64 -13.88
CA PHE A 29 8.37 -38.38 -13.50
C PHE A 29 9.88 -38.50 -13.25
N ALA A 30 10.49 -39.60 -13.66
CA ALA A 30 11.94 -39.77 -13.60
C ALA A 30 12.47 -40.18 -14.97
N GLN A 31 12.70 -39.20 -15.86
CA GLN A 31 13.76 -39.20 -16.88
C GLN A 31 13.48 -38.12 -17.94
N ALA A 32 13.98 -36.91 -17.70
CA ALA A 32 14.30 -35.95 -18.76
C ALA A 32 15.24 -34.86 -18.21
N VAL A 33 16.50 -35.22 -17.96
CA VAL A 33 17.59 -34.23 -17.90
C VAL A 33 18.67 -34.70 -18.86
N LEU A 34 18.74 -34.07 -20.03
CA LEU A 34 19.90 -34.08 -20.91
C LEU A 34 20.45 -32.65 -20.96
N PRO A 35 21.77 -32.46 -20.86
CA PRO A 35 22.38 -31.13 -20.82
C PRO A 35 22.62 -30.60 -22.24
N GLY A 36 22.21 -29.36 -22.52
CA GLY A 36 22.42 -28.73 -23.82
C GLY A 36 22.12 -27.23 -23.82
N GLU A 37 23.16 -26.45 -23.55
CA GLU A 37 23.46 -25.09 -24.02
C GLU A 37 22.36 -24.01 -24.03
N GLY A 38 22.46 -23.07 -23.09
CA GLY A 38 22.41 -21.65 -23.43
C GLY A 38 21.11 -20.89 -23.20
N GLU A 39 20.35 -21.16 -22.14
CA GLU A 39 19.33 -20.19 -21.67
C GLU A 39 19.94 -19.23 -20.64
N LYS A 40 20.06 -17.96 -21.03
CA LYS A 40 20.26 -16.86 -20.08
C LYS A 40 19.00 -16.74 -19.23
N THR A 41 18.97 -17.45 -18.11
CA THR A 41 18.09 -17.16 -16.98
C THR A 41 18.28 -15.69 -16.60
N LEU A 42 17.19 -14.95 -16.56
CA LEU A 42 17.15 -13.62 -15.94
C LEU A 42 17.55 -13.80 -14.47
N GLU A 43 18.80 -13.48 -14.13
CA GLU A 43 19.26 -13.46 -12.75
C GLU A 43 18.47 -12.38 -11.99
N ARG A 44 17.59 -12.85 -11.10
CA ARG A 44 17.04 -12.04 -10.01
C ARG A 44 18.24 -11.55 -9.20
N THR A 45 18.42 -10.23 -9.09
CA THR A 45 19.49 -9.60 -8.31
C THR A 45 19.18 -9.61 -6.82
N ASP A 46 18.69 -10.74 -6.32
CA ASP A 46 18.29 -10.91 -4.94
C ASP A 46 19.53 -11.31 -4.15
N SER A 47 19.69 -10.72 -2.97
CA SER A 47 20.80 -10.93 -2.04
C SER A 47 21.19 -12.41 -1.97
N GLN A 48 22.46 -12.74 -2.21
CA GLN A 48 22.98 -14.10 -2.46
C GLN A 48 22.85 -15.13 -1.32
N GLU A 49 22.07 -14.86 -0.28
CA GLU A 49 21.72 -15.85 0.75
C GLU A 49 20.25 -15.68 1.13
N THR A 50 19.35 -16.36 0.40
CA THR A 50 18.01 -16.64 0.92
C THR A 50 18.17 -17.53 2.16
N PRO A 51 17.53 -17.23 3.30
CA PRO A 51 17.63 -18.07 4.48
C PRO A 51 17.19 -19.49 4.17
N PRO A 52 17.82 -20.53 4.74
CA PRO A 52 17.39 -21.91 4.54
C PRO A 52 15.95 -22.07 5.06
N THR A 53 15.08 -22.66 4.23
CA THR A 53 13.73 -23.07 4.65
C THR A 53 13.80 -24.11 5.78
N PRO A 54 12.86 -24.10 6.74
CA PRO A 54 11.70 -23.21 6.82
C PRO A 54 12.04 -21.79 7.29
N LEU A 55 11.39 -20.79 6.69
CA LEU A 55 11.49 -19.37 7.08
C LEU A 55 10.73 -19.05 8.38
N PHE A 56 10.43 -20.07 9.19
CA PHE A 56 9.64 -19.99 10.40
C PHE A 56 10.18 -20.96 11.45
N ASP A 57 10.12 -20.57 12.72
CA ASP A 57 10.44 -21.45 13.84
C ASP A 57 9.35 -22.55 13.96
N GLU A 58 9.73 -23.82 14.12
CA GLU A 58 8.77 -24.89 14.40
C GLU A 58 8.20 -24.78 15.82
N ASP A 59 8.94 -24.18 16.75
CA ASP A 59 8.50 -24.03 18.13
C ASP A 59 7.49 -22.89 18.30
N VAL A 60 6.22 -23.28 18.48
CA VAL A 60 5.10 -22.37 18.80
C VAL A 60 4.66 -22.49 20.27
N SER A 61 5.45 -23.16 21.11
CA SER A 61 5.10 -23.38 22.52
C SER A 61 5.02 -22.07 23.31
N GLN A 62 5.83 -21.08 22.93
CA GLN A 62 5.84 -19.76 23.56
C GLN A 62 4.80 -18.83 22.91
N PRO A 63 3.96 -18.14 23.70
CA PRO A 63 3.03 -17.15 23.16
C PRO A 63 3.79 -15.98 22.54
N LEU A 64 3.20 -15.36 21.52
CA LEU A 64 3.77 -14.17 20.91
C LEU A 64 3.75 -13.00 21.88
N GLU A 65 4.87 -12.28 21.97
CA GLU A 65 4.91 -11.00 22.67
C GLU A 65 3.97 -9.97 21.98
N PRO A 66 3.28 -9.11 22.77
CA PRO A 66 2.43 -8.05 22.22
C PRO A 66 3.16 -7.12 21.26
N PHE A 67 2.46 -6.66 20.21
CA PHE A 67 3.02 -5.76 19.22
C PHE A 67 1.99 -4.76 18.68
N PRO A 68 2.32 -3.46 18.63
CA PRO A 68 3.53 -2.86 19.19
C PRO A 68 3.57 -3.03 20.71
N ARG A 69 4.77 -3.07 21.31
CA ARG A 69 4.97 -3.21 22.78
C ARG A 69 4.53 -1.98 23.59
N ILE A 70 3.63 -1.17 23.04
CA ILE A 70 3.15 0.06 23.63
C ILE A 70 1.79 -0.20 24.24
N HIS A 71 1.74 -0.17 25.57
CA HIS A 71 0.49 -0.12 26.32
C HIS A 71 0.29 1.30 26.83
N TYR A 72 -0.53 2.07 26.14
CA TYR A 72 -0.89 3.41 26.58
C TYR A 72 -2.12 3.36 27.50
N VAL A 73 -1.92 3.69 28.77
CA VAL A 73 -2.98 3.81 29.79
C VAL A 73 -3.14 5.25 30.30
N GLY A 74 -2.52 6.21 29.61
CA GLY A 74 -2.49 7.60 30.03
C GLY A 74 -3.77 8.38 29.69
N SER A 75 -3.88 9.59 30.24
CA SER A 75 -5.03 10.49 30.08
C SER A 75 -4.99 11.40 28.83
N GLY A 76 -3.94 11.29 28.03
CA GLY A 76 -3.57 12.16 26.89
C GLY A 76 -2.10 12.60 26.93
N TRP A 77 -1.68 13.40 25.95
CA TRP A 77 -0.29 13.82 25.76
C TRP A 77 -0.14 15.34 25.83
N GLU A 78 0.90 15.81 26.52
CA GLU A 78 1.37 17.20 26.40
C GLU A 78 2.26 17.34 25.16
N MET A 79 1.81 18.16 24.22
CA MET A 79 2.40 18.26 22.88
C MET A 79 2.55 19.72 22.45
N GLN A 80 3.25 19.93 21.34
CA GLN A 80 3.39 21.20 20.65
C GLN A 80 2.64 21.13 19.32
N LEU A 81 1.69 22.04 19.09
CA LEU A 81 0.99 22.17 17.82
C LEU A 81 1.60 23.31 17.01
N ARG A 82 1.97 23.04 15.75
CA ARG A 82 2.49 24.07 14.84
C ARG A 82 1.34 24.89 14.25
N GLN A 83 1.26 26.17 14.58
CA GLN A 83 0.20 27.06 14.08
C GLN A 83 0.78 28.27 13.32
N PRO A 84 0.05 28.85 12.34
CA PRO A 84 -1.19 28.33 11.75
C PRO A 84 -0.94 27.17 10.76
N ASN A 85 -1.92 26.28 10.61
CA ASN A 85 -1.84 25.13 9.67
C ASN A 85 -1.60 25.62 8.23
N LYS A 86 -2.40 26.61 7.78
CA LYS A 86 -2.23 27.31 6.51
C LYS A 86 -1.57 28.67 6.76
N LYS A 87 -0.36 28.86 6.21
CA LYS A 87 0.39 30.11 6.31
C LYS A 87 -0.16 31.12 5.29
N LYS A 88 -0.58 32.31 5.73
CA LYS A 88 -0.70 33.47 4.82
C LYS A 88 0.71 33.93 4.45
N ILE A 89 0.93 34.49 3.25
CA ILE A 89 2.26 34.81 2.69
C ILE A 89 3.20 35.48 3.73
N THR A 90 2.69 36.39 4.55
CA THR A 90 3.43 37.17 5.55
C THR A 90 3.41 36.63 6.99
N GLY A 91 2.60 35.60 7.31
CA GLY A 91 2.42 35.14 8.69
C GLY A 91 3.48 34.14 9.13
N GLN A 92 4.17 34.36 10.25
CA GLN A 92 5.09 33.35 10.79
C GLN A 92 4.33 32.21 11.50
N ARG A 93 4.89 31.01 11.48
CA ARG A 93 4.38 29.90 12.28
C ARG A 93 5.07 29.88 13.64
N PHE A 94 4.36 29.55 14.71
CA PHE A 94 4.88 29.32 16.07
C PHE A 94 4.44 27.93 16.60
N TRP A 95 5.10 27.45 17.65
CA TRP A 95 4.70 26.24 18.37
C TRP A 95 3.82 26.67 19.54
N LYS A 96 2.66 26.02 19.70
CA LYS A 96 1.74 26.24 20.80
C LYS A 96 1.65 24.98 21.64
N LYS A 97 1.88 25.10 22.96
CA LYS A 97 1.64 23.98 23.89
C LYS A 97 0.15 23.64 23.90
N VAL A 98 -0.16 22.36 23.79
CA VAL A 98 -1.52 21.82 23.82
C VAL A 98 -1.54 20.50 24.58
N PHE A 99 -2.71 20.12 25.07
CA PHE A 99 -2.96 18.77 25.55
C PHE A 99 -3.85 18.02 24.56
N MET A 100 -3.49 16.80 24.19
CA MET A 100 -4.18 16.01 23.16
C MET A 100 -4.74 14.72 23.77
N LYS A 101 -6.01 14.39 23.46
CA LYS A 101 -6.66 13.15 23.88
C LYS A 101 -7.24 12.44 22.66
N LEU A 102 -7.01 11.14 22.54
CA LEU A 102 -7.75 10.29 21.62
C LEU A 102 -8.88 9.63 22.40
N VAL A 103 -10.13 9.94 22.05
CA VAL A 103 -11.32 9.41 22.71
C VAL A 103 -12.23 8.74 21.69
N TYR A 104 -13.12 7.87 22.15
CA TYR A 104 -14.12 7.23 21.31
C TYR A 104 -15.49 7.82 21.63
N GLN A 105 -16.12 8.46 20.63
CA GLN A 105 -17.49 8.96 20.70
C GLN A 105 -18.39 7.94 19.99
N GLY A 106 -18.90 6.96 20.74
CA GLY A 106 -19.43 5.72 20.16
C GLY A 106 -18.29 4.94 19.50
N GLU A 107 -18.48 4.50 18.26
CA GLU A 107 -17.46 3.79 17.47
C GLU A 107 -16.45 4.74 16.77
N ASN A 108 -16.65 6.07 16.87
CA ASN A 108 -15.84 7.04 16.15
C ASN A 108 -14.66 7.52 17.02
N PRO A 109 -13.41 7.26 16.63
CA PRO A 109 -12.25 7.85 17.28
C PRO A 109 -12.15 9.34 16.94
N VAL A 110 -12.06 10.17 17.98
CA VAL A 110 -11.97 11.63 17.89
C VAL A 110 -10.72 12.10 18.60
N LEU A 111 -9.90 12.88 17.90
CA LEU A 111 -8.73 13.54 18.46
C LEU A 111 -9.14 14.91 19.00
N GLN A 112 -9.16 15.06 20.32
CA GLN A 112 -9.50 16.29 21.02
C GLN A 112 -8.23 17.07 21.41
N LEU A 113 -8.25 18.38 21.21
CA LEU A 113 -7.16 19.29 21.54
C LEU A 113 -7.64 20.33 22.55
N PHE A 114 -6.88 20.46 23.64
CA PHE A 114 -7.15 21.38 24.75
C PHE A 114 -5.99 22.39 24.89
N ASN A 115 -6.26 23.58 25.43
CA ASN A 115 -5.17 24.52 25.71
C ASN A 115 -4.36 24.01 26.90
N ASN A 116 -5.05 23.49 27.91
CA ASN A 116 -4.45 22.87 29.10
C ASN A 116 -5.11 21.53 29.40
N LYS A 117 -4.42 20.68 30.20
CA LYS A 117 -4.90 19.34 30.58
C LYS A 117 -6.23 19.36 31.34
N ASP A 118 -6.44 20.39 32.16
CA ASP A 118 -7.58 20.50 33.08
C ASP A 118 -8.76 21.28 32.48
N ASP A 119 -8.64 21.72 31.23
CA ASP A 119 -9.74 22.37 30.52
C ASP A 119 -10.91 21.37 30.36
N LYS A 120 -12.14 21.84 30.61
CA LYS A 120 -13.35 21.01 30.47
C LYS A 120 -13.66 20.66 29.02
N ASP A 121 -13.54 21.66 28.15
CA ASP A 121 -13.93 21.57 26.75
C ASP A 121 -12.71 21.68 25.84
N PRO A 122 -12.60 20.83 24.79
CA PRO A 122 -11.56 20.98 23.80
C PRO A 122 -11.78 22.25 22.97
N PHE A 123 -10.70 22.95 22.63
CA PHE A 123 -10.80 24.08 21.70
C PHE A 123 -10.94 23.62 20.24
N GLN A 124 -10.59 22.36 19.95
CA GLN A 124 -10.74 21.75 18.64
C GLN A 124 -10.90 20.24 18.78
N GLU A 125 -11.84 19.68 18.02
CA GLU A 125 -12.02 18.24 17.85
C GLU A 125 -11.80 17.87 16.39
N LEU A 126 -11.18 16.71 16.17
CA LEU A 126 -10.99 16.13 14.85
C LEU A 126 -11.43 14.66 14.88
N PRO A 127 -12.65 14.34 14.43
CA PRO A 127 -13.03 12.96 14.13
C PRO A 127 -12.06 12.38 13.09
N LEU A 128 -11.48 11.22 13.39
CA LEU A 128 -10.58 10.56 12.45
C LEU A 128 -11.38 9.96 11.29
N GLN A 129 -10.75 9.90 10.12
CA GLN A 129 -11.34 9.36 8.89
C GLN A 129 -10.39 8.32 8.28
N PRO A 130 -10.89 7.30 7.56
CA PRO A 130 -10.03 6.25 6.99
C PRO A 130 -8.97 6.77 6.01
N CYS A 131 -9.22 7.94 5.40
CA CYS A 131 -8.30 8.61 4.49
C CYS A 131 -7.21 9.44 5.20
N TYR A 132 -7.11 9.34 6.53
CA TYR A 132 -6.06 10.00 7.29
C TYR A 132 -4.85 9.07 7.45
N SER A 133 -3.67 9.68 7.57
CA SER A 133 -2.42 8.97 7.76
C SER A 133 -1.50 9.74 8.70
N VAL A 134 -0.72 9.00 9.46
CA VAL A 134 0.30 9.51 10.38
C VAL A 134 1.65 9.37 9.69
N SER A 135 2.42 10.46 9.62
CA SER A 135 3.78 10.39 9.05
C SER A 135 4.77 9.75 10.02
N ASP A 136 5.90 9.28 9.48
CA ASP A 136 7.06 8.92 10.29
C ASP A 136 7.49 10.04 11.25
N ILE A 137 8.12 9.63 12.35
CA ILE A 137 8.67 10.54 13.35
C ILE A 137 9.94 11.17 12.80
N GLY A 138 9.87 12.46 12.48
CA GLY A 138 11.04 13.27 12.11
C GLY A 138 11.62 14.04 13.29
N ALA A 139 12.91 14.36 13.28
CA ALA A 139 13.52 15.29 14.23
C ALA A 139 13.88 16.61 13.55
N GLN A 140 13.64 17.74 14.22
CA GLN A 140 14.04 19.06 13.72
C GLN A 140 14.46 20.00 14.86
N GLN A 141 15.12 21.10 14.52
CA GLN A 141 15.47 22.12 15.51
C GLN A 141 14.21 22.73 16.13
N TYR A 142 14.22 22.89 17.45
CA TYR A 142 13.15 23.53 18.21
C TYR A 142 13.53 24.96 18.61
N ASP A 143 14.64 25.09 19.33
CA ASP A 143 15.23 26.35 19.81
C ASP A 143 16.77 26.24 19.74
N ASN A 144 17.52 27.11 20.41
CA ASN A 144 18.99 27.06 20.38
C ASN A 144 19.60 25.86 21.13
N PHE A 145 18.81 25.15 21.94
CA PHE A 145 19.30 24.17 22.91
C PHE A 145 18.74 22.76 22.70
N GLY A 146 17.66 22.61 21.93
CA GLY A 146 16.93 21.34 21.81
C GLY A 146 16.42 21.01 20.41
N LYS A 147 16.17 19.72 20.24
CA LYS A 147 15.41 19.17 19.11
C LYS A 147 13.96 18.92 19.54
N ILE A 148 13.08 18.85 18.55
CA ILE A 148 11.71 18.39 18.72
C ILE A 148 11.45 17.27 17.71
N PHE A 149 10.85 16.18 18.19
CA PHE A 149 10.31 15.13 17.35
C PHE A 149 8.97 15.59 16.81
N THR A 150 8.68 15.33 15.55
CA THR A 150 7.46 15.80 14.89
C THR A 150 6.81 14.71 14.08
N VAL A 151 5.49 14.70 14.13
CA VAL A 151 4.61 13.86 13.31
C VAL A 151 3.58 14.76 12.65
N LYS A 152 3.19 14.39 11.44
CA LYS A 152 2.11 15.05 10.71
C LYS A 152 0.91 14.12 10.69
N LEU A 153 -0.24 14.63 11.11
CA LEU A 153 -1.52 14.01 10.79
C LEU A 153 -1.98 14.60 9.45
N GLN A 154 -2.17 13.74 8.47
CA GLN A 154 -2.39 14.11 7.08
C GLN A 154 -3.71 13.54 6.58
N PHE A 155 -4.44 14.33 5.81
CA PHE A 155 -5.52 13.83 4.96
C PHE A 155 -4.93 13.51 3.59
N ILE A 156 -5.02 12.26 3.17
CA ILE A 156 -4.55 11.79 1.87
C ILE A 156 -5.75 11.47 1.01
N PHE A 157 -5.92 12.21 -0.08
CA PHE A 157 -6.96 11.97 -1.07
C PHE A 157 -6.32 11.52 -2.37
N TYR A 158 -6.61 10.30 -2.81
CA TYR A 158 -6.10 9.78 -4.06
C TYR A 158 -7.06 10.10 -5.21
N LYS A 159 -6.53 10.54 -6.36
CA LYS A 159 -7.34 10.88 -7.53
C LYS A 159 -6.66 10.56 -8.84
N GLU A 160 -7.47 10.27 -9.85
CA GLU A 160 -7.05 10.25 -11.24
C GLU A 160 -6.65 11.65 -11.70
N ARG A 161 -5.43 11.77 -12.22
CA ARG A 161 -4.93 12.97 -12.89
C ARG A 161 -4.47 12.61 -14.30
N PRO A 162 -4.53 13.54 -15.26
CA PRO A 162 -3.78 13.38 -16.50
C PRO A 162 -2.28 13.36 -16.17
N GLY A 163 -1.62 12.24 -16.43
CA GLY A 163 -0.18 12.03 -16.34
C GLY A 163 0.54 12.26 -17.68
N VAL A 164 1.87 12.30 -17.64
CA VAL A 164 2.75 12.46 -18.81
C VAL A 164 3.83 11.38 -18.75
N ARG A 165 3.91 10.49 -19.75
CA ARG A 165 4.96 9.45 -19.79
C ARG A 165 6.35 10.07 -20.03
N PRO A 166 7.45 9.52 -19.46
CA PRO A 166 8.82 9.99 -19.71
C PRO A 166 9.32 9.93 -21.18
N GLY A 167 8.57 9.33 -22.12
CA GLY A 167 8.82 9.39 -23.57
C GLY A 167 7.84 10.30 -24.35
N GLN A 168 6.82 10.83 -23.68
CA GLN A 168 5.88 11.82 -24.22
C GLN A 168 6.33 13.26 -23.95
N VAL A 169 7.49 13.48 -23.31
CA VAL A 169 8.01 14.84 -23.05
C VAL A 169 8.20 15.61 -24.37
N THR A 170 8.61 14.94 -25.45
CA THR A 170 8.65 15.50 -26.82
C THR A 170 7.27 15.79 -27.41
N LYS A 171 6.23 15.04 -27.00
CA LYS A 171 4.82 15.36 -27.33
C LYS A 171 4.26 16.48 -26.44
N ALA A 172 4.69 16.60 -25.19
CA ALA A 172 4.35 17.70 -24.30
C ALA A 172 4.99 19.02 -24.78
N GLU A 173 6.23 18.99 -25.27
CA GLU A 173 6.85 20.11 -26.01
C GLU A 173 6.07 20.47 -27.28
N ARG A 174 5.59 19.46 -28.04
CA ARG A 174 4.66 19.71 -29.15
C ARG A 174 3.37 20.37 -28.69
N ILE A 175 2.83 20.02 -27.50
CA ILE A 175 1.63 20.64 -26.90
C ILE A 175 1.92 22.09 -26.49
N THR A 176 3.09 22.41 -25.95
CA THR A 176 3.49 23.79 -25.60
C THR A 176 3.56 24.68 -26.84
N ASN A 177 4.14 24.18 -27.95
CA ASN A 177 4.14 24.86 -29.25
C ASN A 177 2.75 24.98 -29.89
N LYS A 178 1.85 24.09 -29.50
CA LYS A 178 0.45 24.03 -29.92
C LYS A 178 -0.43 24.98 -29.11
N LEU A 179 -0.12 25.22 -27.83
CA LEU A 179 -0.82 26.18 -26.96
C LEU A 179 -0.62 27.64 -27.41
N SER A 180 0.58 27.99 -27.89
CA SER A 180 0.83 29.28 -28.54
C SER A 180 0.04 29.42 -29.86
N GLN A 181 -0.13 28.32 -30.59
CA GLN A 181 -0.95 28.25 -31.80
C GLN A 181 -2.46 28.39 -31.48
N PHE A 182 -2.93 27.78 -30.39
CA PHE A 182 -4.28 27.96 -29.86
C PHE A 182 -4.55 29.42 -29.46
N ALA A 183 -3.61 30.07 -28.79
CA ALA A 183 -3.70 31.50 -28.47
C ALA A 183 -3.78 32.35 -29.74
N ALA A 184 -3.00 32.02 -30.78
CA ALA A 184 -3.07 32.68 -32.08
C ALA A 184 -4.42 32.48 -32.78
N TYR A 185 -4.96 31.24 -32.83
CA TYR A 185 -6.29 30.97 -33.39
C TYR A 185 -7.41 31.71 -32.64
N ALA A 186 -7.33 31.78 -31.31
CA ALA A 186 -8.30 32.52 -30.50
C ALA A 186 -8.21 34.03 -30.73
N ILE A 187 -7.01 34.59 -30.84
CA ILE A 187 -6.78 36.02 -31.13
C ILE A 187 -7.25 36.38 -32.56
N GLN A 188 -7.10 35.45 -33.51
CA GLN A 188 -7.53 35.62 -34.91
C GLN A 188 -9.02 35.32 -35.14
N GLY A 189 -9.75 34.87 -34.12
CA GLY A 189 -11.16 34.50 -34.24
C GLY A 189 -11.42 33.23 -35.04
N ASP A 190 -10.40 32.37 -35.20
CA ASP A 190 -10.53 31.06 -35.88
C ASP A 190 -11.09 30.01 -34.91
N TYR A 191 -12.42 30.04 -34.76
CA TYR A 191 -13.16 29.11 -33.92
C TYR A 191 -13.05 27.64 -34.38
N GLN A 192 -12.78 27.40 -35.66
CA GLN A 192 -12.65 26.05 -36.20
C GLN A 192 -11.31 25.44 -35.80
N GLY A 193 -10.21 26.21 -35.92
CA GLY A 193 -8.89 25.80 -35.44
C GLY A 193 -8.85 25.54 -33.92
N VAL A 194 -9.53 26.37 -33.13
CA VAL A 194 -9.70 26.17 -31.68
C VAL A 194 -10.44 24.85 -31.37
N LYS A 195 -11.50 24.53 -32.13
CA LYS A 195 -12.29 23.31 -31.94
C LYS A 195 -11.54 22.05 -32.36
N GLU A 196 -10.81 22.12 -33.47
CA GLU A 196 -9.97 21.02 -33.97
C GLU A 196 -8.82 20.71 -33.01
N PHE A 197 -8.20 21.76 -32.46
CA PHE A 197 -7.19 21.65 -31.40
C PHE A 197 -7.70 20.95 -30.14
N GLY A 198 -8.88 21.35 -29.65
CA GLY A 198 -9.53 20.70 -28.51
C GLY A 198 -9.85 19.23 -28.77
N SER A 199 -10.25 18.90 -30.00
CA SER A 199 -10.44 17.52 -30.46
C SER A 199 -9.13 16.73 -30.48
N ASP A 200 -8.04 17.29 -31.00
CA ASP A 200 -6.74 16.63 -31.07
C ASP A 200 -6.13 16.37 -29.70
N LEU A 201 -6.27 17.31 -28.76
CA LEU A 201 -5.91 17.12 -27.35
C LEU A 201 -6.71 15.97 -26.71
N LYS A 202 -8.01 15.86 -27.05
CA LYS A 202 -8.86 14.76 -26.58
C LYS A 202 -8.45 13.41 -27.19
N LYS A 203 -8.05 13.38 -28.47
CA LYS A 203 -7.54 12.20 -29.18
C LYS A 203 -6.17 11.74 -28.70
N LEU A 204 -5.35 12.67 -28.19
CA LEU A 204 -4.00 12.37 -27.71
C LEU A 204 -3.97 11.46 -26.47
N GLY A 205 -5.10 11.30 -25.77
CA GLY A 205 -5.25 10.35 -24.67
C GLY A 205 -4.13 10.50 -23.64
N LEU A 206 -4.16 11.59 -22.86
CA LEU A 206 -3.19 11.74 -21.78
C LEU A 206 -3.33 10.52 -20.85
N PRO A 207 -2.24 9.75 -20.64
CA PRO A 207 -2.29 8.60 -19.76
C PRO A 207 -2.78 9.06 -18.39
N VAL A 208 -3.68 8.31 -17.78
CA VAL A 208 -4.17 8.65 -16.44
C VAL A 208 -3.18 8.11 -15.42
N GLU A 209 -2.90 8.91 -14.40
CA GLU A 209 -2.07 8.55 -13.28
C GLU A 209 -2.89 8.67 -11.99
N HIS A 210 -2.73 7.67 -11.13
CA HIS A 210 -3.26 7.68 -9.78
C HIS A 210 -2.23 8.26 -8.83
N ALA A 211 -2.52 9.43 -8.26
CA ALA A 211 -1.56 10.12 -7.40
C ALA A 211 -2.22 10.65 -6.11
N PRO A 212 -1.51 10.59 -4.96
CA PRO A 212 -1.99 11.16 -3.72
C PRO A 212 -2.02 12.69 -3.77
N GLN A 213 -3.03 13.27 -3.12
CA GLN A 213 -3.06 14.67 -2.75
C GLN A 213 -3.05 14.78 -1.23
N ILE A 214 -1.93 15.21 -0.67
CA ILE A 214 -1.72 15.27 0.77
C ILE A 214 -2.05 16.67 1.30
N SER A 215 -2.91 16.73 2.31
CA SER A 215 -3.18 17.94 3.08
C SER A 215 -2.76 17.71 4.53
N GLN A 216 -1.90 18.58 5.06
CA GLN A 216 -1.50 18.49 6.47
C GLN A 216 -2.61 19.07 7.36
N LEU A 217 -3.25 18.20 8.15
CA LEU A 217 -4.25 18.60 9.14
C LEU A 217 -3.56 19.23 10.35
N PHE A 218 -2.62 18.49 10.94
CA PHE A 218 -1.82 18.96 12.06
C PHE A 218 -0.34 18.63 11.85
N LYS A 219 0.52 19.49 12.40
CA LYS A 219 1.92 19.14 12.67
C LYS A 219 2.14 19.25 14.16
N ILE A 220 2.38 18.09 14.77
CA ILE A 220 2.46 17.87 16.20
C ILE A 220 3.93 17.63 16.52
N GLY A 221 4.38 18.08 17.68
CA GLY A 221 5.73 17.84 18.15
C GLY A 221 5.82 17.55 19.64
N SER A 222 6.84 16.80 20.03
CA SER A 222 7.20 16.53 21.42
C SER A 222 8.72 16.52 21.56
N GLN A 223 9.22 16.93 22.72
CA GLN A 223 10.64 16.75 23.06
C GLN A 223 10.90 15.33 23.59
N ASN A 224 9.86 14.57 23.91
CA ASN A 224 9.93 13.17 24.30
C ASN A 224 9.59 12.27 23.11
N TYR A 225 10.54 11.44 22.69
CA TYR A 225 10.36 10.50 21.59
C TYR A 225 9.30 9.45 21.91
N GLU A 226 9.25 8.98 23.17
CA GLU A 226 8.31 7.95 23.59
C GLU A 226 6.87 8.46 23.51
N ASP A 227 6.59 9.70 23.94
CA ASP A 227 5.26 10.30 23.80
C ASP A 227 4.84 10.39 22.33
N MET A 228 5.77 10.71 21.43
CA MET A 228 5.50 10.77 19.99
C MET A 228 5.20 9.39 19.41
N LYS A 229 5.97 8.38 19.80
CA LYS A 229 5.78 6.98 19.39
C LYS A 229 4.43 6.45 19.86
N GLN A 230 4.10 6.69 21.13
CA GLN A 230 2.82 6.29 21.72
C GLN A 230 1.64 6.95 21.01
N PHE A 231 1.72 8.26 20.77
CA PHE A 231 0.70 8.98 20.03
C PHE A 231 0.50 8.42 18.63
N SER A 232 1.57 8.24 17.84
CA SER A 232 1.48 7.70 16.48
C SER A 232 0.83 6.32 16.45
N VAL A 233 1.29 5.42 17.32
CA VAL A 233 0.73 4.07 17.42
C VAL A 233 -0.74 4.10 17.79
N CYS A 234 -1.16 4.90 18.78
CA CYS A 234 -2.57 4.97 19.18
C CYS A 234 -3.47 5.48 18.04
N VAL A 235 -2.99 6.44 17.25
CA VAL A 235 -3.73 6.96 16.09
C VAL A 235 -3.79 5.92 14.97
N GLU A 236 -2.67 5.25 14.65
CA GLU A 236 -2.65 4.17 13.65
C GLU A 236 -3.58 3.01 14.03
N GLU A 237 -3.56 2.59 15.30
CA GLU A 237 -4.43 1.57 15.85
C GLU A 237 -5.92 1.94 15.75
N ALA A 238 -6.25 3.23 15.92
CA ALA A 238 -7.60 3.73 15.74
C ALA A 238 -8.02 3.79 14.27
N LEU A 239 -7.10 4.18 13.36
CA LEU A 239 -7.35 4.21 11.92
C LEU A 239 -7.58 2.80 11.36
N PHE A 240 -6.80 1.80 11.81
CA PHE A 240 -6.97 0.41 11.39
C PHE A 240 -8.34 -0.19 11.77
N ARG A 241 -8.87 0.18 12.94
CA ARG A 241 -10.18 -0.29 13.43
C ARG A 241 -11.36 0.48 12.83
N LEU A 242 -11.11 1.62 12.18
CA LEU A 242 -12.16 2.50 11.68
C LEU A 242 -12.87 1.87 10.47
N PRO A 243 -14.22 1.78 10.47
CA PRO A 243 -14.94 1.26 9.32
C PRO A 243 -14.73 2.10 8.05
N ALA A 244 -14.37 1.44 6.95
CA ALA A 244 -14.27 2.05 5.63
C ALA A 244 -15.03 1.20 4.60
N HIS A 245 -15.92 1.84 3.84
CA HIS A 245 -16.74 1.17 2.83
C HIS A 245 -16.95 2.07 1.61
N ARG A 246 -17.36 1.43 0.50
CA ARG A 246 -17.78 2.10 -0.72
C ARG A 246 -19.31 2.16 -0.76
N ASP A 247 -19.86 3.37 -0.82
CA ASP A 247 -21.32 3.59 -0.81
C ASP A 247 -21.99 3.49 -2.18
N ARG A 248 -21.21 3.66 -3.25
CA ARG A 248 -21.74 3.72 -4.62
C ARG A 248 -20.77 3.17 -5.64
N ALA A 249 -21.33 2.70 -6.75
CA ALA A 249 -20.57 2.36 -7.94
C ALA A 249 -19.87 3.60 -8.51
N LEU A 250 -18.60 3.44 -8.90
CA LEU A 250 -17.77 4.48 -9.48
C LEU A 250 -17.20 4.02 -10.83
N ASN A 251 -16.71 4.96 -11.64
CA ASN A 251 -16.12 4.66 -12.93
C ASN A 251 -14.75 5.34 -13.00
N TYR A 252 -13.71 4.54 -13.10
CA TYR A 252 -12.35 5.01 -13.35
C TYR A 252 -12.02 4.86 -14.83
N LYS A 253 -11.15 5.73 -15.35
CA LYS A 253 -10.66 5.62 -16.74
C LYS A 253 -9.65 4.48 -16.86
N MET A 254 -8.90 4.23 -15.79
CA MET A 254 -7.97 3.12 -15.68
C MET A 254 -8.20 2.45 -14.33
N GLU A 255 -8.38 1.14 -14.31
CA GLU A 255 -8.44 0.41 -13.06
C GLU A 255 -7.03 0.04 -12.60
N GLU A 256 -6.77 0.17 -11.31
CA GLU A 256 -5.48 -0.16 -10.71
C GLU A 256 -5.68 -0.68 -9.28
N VAL A 257 -4.88 -1.69 -8.92
CA VAL A 257 -4.75 -2.18 -7.56
C VAL A 257 -3.29 -2.08 -7.16
N GLN A 258 -3.04 -1.45 -6.02
CA GLN A 258 -1.72 -1.36 -5.40
C GLN A 258 -1.79 -2.09 -4.05
N ILE A 259 -0.83 -3.01 -3.85
CA ILE A 259 -0.60 -3.70 -2.59
C ILE A 259 0.77 -3.28 -2.09
N THR A 260 0.88 -2.92 -0.82
CA THR A 260 2.17 -2.61 -0.18
C THR A 260 2.31 -3.47 1.06
N ALA A 261 3.36 -4.29 1.10
CA ALA A 261 3.75 -5.04 2.27
C ALA A 261 4.80 -4.24 3.06
N VAL A 262 4.59 -4.10 4.36
CA VAL A 262 5.51 -3.41 5.27
C VAL A 262 5.88 -4.38 6.39
N ASP A 263 7.17 -4.71 6.46
CA ASP A 263 7.72 -5.57 7.50
C ASP A 263 8.27 -4.69 8.64
N GLU A 264 7.77 -4.91 9.85
CA GLU A 264 8.18 -4.19 11.04
C GLU A 264 8.91 -5.16 11.98
N LEU A 265 10.20 -4.91 12.20
CA LEU A 265 11.07 -5.70 13.08
C LEU A 265 11.54 -4.84 14.26
N TYR A 266 11.39 -5.36 15.49
CA TYR A 266 12.04 -4.79 16.67
C TYR A 266 13.00 -5.82 17.26
N VAL A 267 14.23 -5.39 17.50
CA VAL A 267 15.31 -6.23 18.02
C VAL A 267 15.93 -5.55 19.24
N ASP A 268 16.02 -6.27 20.34
CA ASP A 268 16.78 -5.86 21.52
C ASP A 268 18.13 -6.58 21.46
N GLN A 269 19.22 -5.82 21.27
CA GLN A 269 20.58 -6.36 21.17
C GLN A 269 21.41 -5.99 22.39
N ASN A 270 22.28 -6.90 22.82
CA ASN A 270 23.28 -6.61 23.84
C ASN A 270 24.48 -5.84 23.26
N SER A 271 25.38 -5.38 24.14
CA SER A 271 26.57 -4.62 23.74
C SER A 271 27.57 -5.42 22.90
N THR A 272 27.46 -6.75 22.87
CA THR A 272 28.31 -7.64 22.05
C THR A 272 27.66 -8.00 20.72
N GLY A 273 26.50 -7.42 20.38
CA GLY A 273 25.76 -7.68 19.14
C GLY A 273 24.88 -8.93 19.14
N GLY A 274 24.76 -9.63 20.27
CA GLY A 274 23.85 -10.76 20.42
C GLY A 274 22.39 -10.29 20.52
N VAL A 275 21.50 -10.92 19.76
CA VAL A 275 20.05 -10.68 19.85
C VAL A 275 19.53 -11.30 21.14
N ILE A 276 18.98 -10.47 22.01
CA ILE A 276 18.33 -10.91 23.26
C ILE A 276 16.86 -11.23 22.98
N ARG A 277 16.19 -10.38 22.18
CA ARG A 277 14.78 -10.51 21.82
C ARG A 277 14.52 -9.96 20.43
N GLN A 278 13.58 -10.56 19.72
CA GLN A 278 13.10 -10.06 18.43
C GLN A 278 11.61 -10.32 18.26
N ILE A 279 10.91 -9.37 17.65
CA ILE A 279 9.49 -9.47 17.32
C ILE A 279 9.24 -8.88 15.94
N ALA A 280 8.40 -9.52 15.12
CA ALA A 280 8.09 -9.05 13.77
C ALA A 280 6.59 -9.05 13.45
N ARG A 281 6.14 -8.01 12.77
CA ARG A 281 4.78 -7.86 12.26
C ARG A 281 4.86 -7.50 10.78
N VAL A 282 4.00 -8.09 9.97
CA VAL A 282 3.81 -7.70 8.57
C VAL A 282 2.46 -7.00 8.46
N ARG A 283 2.43 -5.87 7.77
CA ARG A 283 1.22 -5.08 7.48
C ARG A 283 1.02 -5.05 5.96
N LEU A 284 -0.17 -5.41 5.51
CA LEU A 284 -0.55 -5.34 4.11
C LEU A 284 -1.51 -4.17 3.90
N PHE A 285 -1.10 -3.23 3.07
CA PHE A 285 -1.91 -2.09 2.68
C PHE A 285 -2.49 -2.27 1.29
N PHE A 286 -3.72 -1.81 1.11
CA PHE A 286 -4.47 -1.89 -0.15
C PHE A 286 -4.89 -0.50 -0.60
N LEU A 287 -4.70 -0.21 -1.89
CA LEU A 287 -5.32 0.92 -2.58
C LEU A 287 -5.88 0.45 -3.93
N GLY A 288 -7.17 0.67 -4.13
CA GLY A 288 -7.87 0.27 -5.35
C GLY A 288 -8.57 1.45 -6.02
N PHE A 289 -8.33 1.58 -7.32
CA PHE A 289 -9.12 2.37 -8.25
C PHE A 289 -9.89 1.37 -9.11
N LEU A 290 -11.05 0.95 -8.63
CA LEU A 290 -11.85 -0.10 -9.28
C LEU A 290 -13.24 0.42 -9.62
N SER A 291 -13.73 0.14 -10.81
CA SER A 291 -15.05 0.55 -11.27
C SER A 291 -16.14 -0.38 -10.72
N GLY A 292 -17.37 0.12 -10.63
CA GLY A 292 -18.50 -0.63 -10.08
C GLY A 292 -18.39 -0.88 -8.57
N MET A 293 -18.83 -2.07 -8.15
CA MET A 293 -18.83 -2.57 -6.77
C MET A 293 -18.16 -3.96 -6.73
N PRO A 294 -16.83 -4.04 -6.93
CA PRO A 294 -16.15 -5.32 -7.07
C PRO A 294 -15.97 -6.00 -5.71
N ASP A 295 -16.01 -7.33 -5.73
CA ASP A 295 -15.45 -8.18 -4.69
C ASP A 295 -14.00 -8.50 -5.06
N VAL A 296 -13.09 -8.39 -4.10
CA VAL A 296 -11.66 -8.68 -4.27
C VAL A 296 -11.29 -9.91 -3.47
N GLU A 297 -10.55 -10.82 -4.09
CA GLU A 297 -9.94 -11.98 -3.44
C GLU A 297 -8.41 -11.79 -3.42
N LEU A 298 -7.82 -11.87 -2.23
CA LEU A 298 -6.38 -11.80 -2.02
C LEU A 298 -5.84 -13.17 -1.61
N GLY A 299 -4.86 -13.66 -2.38
CA GLY A 299 -4.06 -14.83 -2.04
C GLY A 299 -2.74 -14.42 -1.41
N VAL A 300 -2.38 -15.06 -0.30
CA VAL A 300 -1.06 -14.98 0.34
C VAL A 300 -0.51 -16.39 0.50
N ASN A 301 0.82 -16.53 0.53
CA ASN A 301 1.54 -17.80 0.74
C ASN A 301 1.48 -18.27 2.22
N ASP A 302 0.27 -18.34 2.78
CA ASP A 302 -0.02 -18.85 4.13
C ASP A 302 0.20 -20.36 4.17
N LEU A 303 1.04 -20.85 5.10
CA LEU A 303 1.40 -22.27 5.24
C LEU A 303 0.19 -23.21 5.25
N VAL A 304 -0.96 -22.79 5.78
CA VAL A 304 -2.18 -23.63 5.81
C VAL A 304 -2.82 -23.84 4.42
N ARG A 305 -2.41 -23.03 3.43
CA ARG A 305 -2.81 -23.10 2.03
C ARG A 305 -1.83 -23.91 1.16
N GLN A 306 -0.75 -24.43 1.73
CA GLN A 306 0.20 -25.28 1.00
C GLN A 306 -0.50 -26.50 0.40
N GLY A 307 -0.34 -26.72 -0.90
CA GLY A 307 -1.02 -27.78 -1.66
C GLY A 307 -2.52 -27.53 -1.91
N LYS A 308 -3.02 -26.34 -1.57
CA LYS A 308 -4.40 -25.86 -1.82
C LYS A 308 -4.36 -24.53 -2.56
N GLU A 309 -3.37 -24.33 -3.42
CA GLU A 309 -3.22 -23.14 -4.25
C GLU A 309 -4.37 -23.09 -5.27
N VAL A 310 -5.43 -22.38 -4.92
CA VAL A 310 -6.55 -22.13 -5.85
C VAL A 310 -6.41 -20.73 -6.41
N VAL A 311 -6.32 -20.63 -7.73
CA VAL A 311 -6.56 -19.38 -8.45
C VAL A 311 -7.95 -19.46 -9.06
N GLY A 312 -8.87 -18.58 -8.64
CA GLY A 312 -10.26 -18.60 -9.13
C GLY A 312 -10.39 -18.35 -10.65
N ARG A 313 -9.32 -17.82 -11.25
CA ARG A 313 -9.18 -17.63 -12.69
C ARG A 313 -8.47 -18.82 -13.32
N HIS A 314 -9.21 -19.58 -14.13
CA HIS A 314 -8.72 -20.77 -14.85
C HIS A 314 -7.61 -20.45 -15.86
N ASP A 315 -7.45 -19.19 -16.26
CA ASP A 315 -6.43 -18.72 -17.20
C ASP A 315 -5.12 -18.29 -16.51
N ILE A 316 -5.06 -18.32 -15.17
CA ILE A 316 -3.85 -18.05 -14.40
C ILE A 316 -3.30 -19.37 -13.88
N ILE A 317 -2.08 -19.72 -14.29
CA ILE A 317 -1.35 -20.85 -13.73
C ILE A 317 -0.91 -20.47 -12.31
N PRO A 318 -1.26 -21.26 -11.27
CA PRO A 318 -0.76 -21.04 -9.93
C PRO A 318 0.77 -21.09 -9.95
N VAL A 319 1.42 -20.06 -9.41
CA VAL A 319 2.87 -20.08 -9.21
C VAL A 319 3.14 -21.04 -8.05
N VAL A 320 3.86 -22.13 -8.33
CA VAL A 320 4.32 -23.05 -7.29
C VAL A 320 5.25 -22.27 -6.38
N THR A 321 4.81 -22.04 -5.15
CA THR A 321 5.58 -21.32 -4.14
C THR A 321 6.25 -22.34 -3.23
N GLU A 322 7.57 -22.25 -3.13
CA GLU A 322 8.37 -23.09 -2.23
C GLU A 322 8.52 -22.45 -0.84
N GLU A 323 8.37 -21.12 -0.77
CA GLU A 323 8.53 -20.32 0.44
C GLU A 323 7.18 -19.97 1.08
N TRP A 324 6.86 -20.64 2.18
CA TRP A 324 5.60 -20.48 2.90
C TRP A 324 5.78 -19.68 4.19
N ILE A 325 4.81 -18.83 4.50
CA ILE A 325 4.79 -17.99 5.70
C ILE A 325 3.78 -18.57 6.68
N ARG A 326 4.22 -18.79 7.93
CA ARG A 326 3.30 -19.08 9.02
C ARG A 326 2.71 -17.78 9.53
N LEU A 327 1.43 -17.53 9.23
CA LEU A 327 0.72 -16.36 9.75
C LEU A 327 0.22 -16.64 11.17
N GLU A 328 0.61 -15.82 12.13
CA GLU A 328 0.10 -15.89 13.51
C GLU A 328 -0.60 -14.58 13.90
N ALA A 329 -1.57 -14.65 14.83
CA ALA A 329 -2.34 -13.50 15.33
C ALA A 329 -2.78 -12.53 14.21
N VAL A 330 -3.44 -13.08 13.20
CA VAL A 330 -3.93 -12.33 12.05
C VAL A 330 -5.06 -11.41 12.48
N GLU A 331 -4.96 -10.13 12.13
CA GLU A 331 -5.99 -9.12 12.31
C GLU A 331 -6.39 -8.54 10.96
N PHE A 332 -7.70 -8.33 10.77
CA PHE A 332 -8.25 -7.80 9.53
C PHE A 332 -8.90 -6.45 9.74
N HIS A 333 -8.82 -5.62 8.70
CA HIS A 333 -9.67 -4.44 8.59
C HIS A 333 -11.14 -4.86 8.47
N SER A 334 -12.03 -3.98 8.93
CA SER A 334 -13.50 -4.18 8.95
C SER A 334 -14.13 -4.52 7.59
N CYS A 335 -13.46 -4.24 6.47
CA CYS A 335 -13.98 -4.51 5.12
C CYS A 335 -13.79 -5.98 4.68
N VAL A 336 -13.01 -6.77 5.43
CA VAL A 336 -12.75 -8.19 5.16
C VAL A 336 -13.87 -9.05 5.72
N GLN A 337 -14.30 -10.03 4.92
CA GLN A 337 -15.30 -11.03 5.29
C GLN A 337 -14.64 -12.13 6.13
N GLN A 338 -14.56 -11.92 7.44
CA GLN A 338 -13.83 -12.82 8.35
C GLN A 338 -14.43 -14.23 8.39
N ASP A 339 -15.76 -14.37 8.40
CA ASP A 339 -16.45 -15.68 8.33
C ASP A 339 -16.00 -16.52 7.12
N GLU A 340 -15.75 -15.87 5.98
CA GLU A 340 -15.28 -16.53 4.77
C GLU A 340 -13.83 -16.99 4.91
N TYR A 341 -12.98 -16.18 5.53
CA TYR A 341 -11.60 -16.52 5.81
C TYR A 341 -11.50 -17.69 6.79
N GLU A 342 -12.31 -17.72 7.85
CA GLU A 342 -12.33 -18.83 8.81
C GLU A 342 -12.68 -20.16 8.15
N ARG A 343 -13.61 -20.14 7.18
CA ARG A 343 -14.07 -21.33 6.47
C ARG A 343 -13.13 -21.78 5.35
N THR A 344 -12.58 -20.85 4.58
CA THR A 344 -11.90 -21.16 3.31
C THR A 344 -10.43 -20.75 3.26
N ARG A 345 -9.96 -20.01 4.27
CA ARG A 345 -8.63 -19.37 4.30
C ARG A 345 -8.37 -18.48 3.08
N THR A 346 -9.43 -17.93 2.50
CA THR A 346 -9.38 -16.99 1.38
C THR A 346 -9.79 -15.62 1.87
N ILE A 347 -8.96 -14.60 1.60
CA ILE A 347 -9.22 -13.24 2.05
C ILE A 347 -10.13 -12.58 1.01
N LYS A 348 -11.42 -12.42 1.34
CA LYS A 348 -12.40 -11.74 0.49
C LYS A 348 -12.86 -10.43 1.13
N PHE A 349 -12.95 -9.37 0.34
CA PHE A 349 -13.34 -8.06 0.86
C PHE A 349 -13.93 -7.16 -0.23
N LYS A 350 -14.65 -6.14 0.22
CA LYS A 350 -15.14 -5.04 -0.63
C LYS A 350 -14.28 -3.80 -0.36
N PRO A 351 -13.37 -3.42 -1.26
CA PRO A 351 -12.43 -2.35 -0.98
C PRO A 351 -13.11 -0.98 -0.88
N PRO A 352 -12.63 -0.09 0.01
CA PRO A 352 -13.01 1.31 -0.04
C PRO A 352 -12.49 1.98 -1.31
N ASP A 353 -13.10 3.10 -1.67
CA ASP A 353 -12.77 3.82 -2.90
C ASP A 353 -11.54 4.71 -2.77
N ALA A 354 -10.51 4.49 -3.61
CA ALA A 354 -9.30 5.32 -3.67
C ALA A 354 -8.75 5.70 -2.28
N CYS A 355 -8.83 4.76 -1.34
CA CYS A 355 -8.47 4.95 0.06
C CYS A 355 -7.40 3.91 0.41
N TYR A 356 -6.21 4.40 0.74
CA TYR A 356 -5.10 3.55 1.17
C TYR A 356 -5.36 3.10 2.60
N ILE A 357 -5.69 1.83 2.79
CA ILE A 357 -6.02 1.25 4.09
C ILE A 357 -5.05 0.12 4.43
N GLU A 358 -4.76 -0.07 5.71
CA GLU A 358 -4.16 -1.31 6.20
C GLU A 358 -5.23 -2.39 6.16
N LEU A 359 -5.15 -3.31 5.20
CA LEU A 359 -6.15 -4.35 4.94
C LEU A 359 -6.06 -5.49 5.96
N MET A 360 -4.84 -5.92 6.27
CA MET A 360 -4.57 -6.95 7.26
C MET A 360 -3.18 -6.79 7.83
N ARG A 361 -2.97 -7.39 9.00
CA ARG A 361 -1.66 -7.52 9.62
C ARG A 361 -1.55 -8.86 10.33
N PHE A 362 -0.34 -9.37 10.40
CA PHE A 362 -0.08 -10.65 11.05
C PHE A 362 1.31 -10.64 11.67
N ARG A 363 1.51 -11.55 12.61
CA ARG A 363 2.76 -11.77 13.31
C ARG A 363 3.50 -12.92 12.66
N VAL A 364 4.82 -12.81 12.65
CA VAL A 364 5.74 -13.88 12.26
C VAL A 364 6.79 -14.03 13.35
N ARG A 365 7.30 -15.25 13.53
CA ARG A 365 8.46 -15.53 14.38
C ARG A 365 9.70 -15.40 13.50
N PRO A 366 10.53 -14.37 13.70
CA PRO A 366 11.81 -14.32 13.00
C PRO A 366 12.63 -15.54 13.43
N PRO A 367 13.29 -16.24 12.50
CA PRO A 367 14.09 -17.43 12.78
C PRO A 367 15.28 -17.15 13.70
#